data_AF-A0A0L0UHQ2-F1
#
_entry.id   AF-A0A0L0UHQ2-F1
#
_cell.length_a   1.000
_cell.length_b   1.000
_cell.length_c   1.000
_cell.angle_alpha   90.00
_cell.angle_beta   90.00
_cell.angle_gamma   90.00
#
_symmetry.space_group_name_H-M   'P 1'
#
loop_
_entity.id
_entity.type
_entity.pdbx_description
1 polymer ?
#
loop_
_entity_poly.entity_id
_entity_poly.type
_entity_poly.pdbx_seq_one_letter_code
_entity_poly.pdbx_strand_id
1 'polypeptide(L)'
;MGKHPIIHKVLKSYFDELSANRQIDFELILWYAYSLMRDRSQIAMLLSRVFSHILVDEYQDTKQIQYNIVTSILRAGNGQTKILIVGDPNQAIYGSLGGYAMPVDEFRTLAGISIKELALSLNYRSSERIISYFSNYS
;
A
#
# COMPACT_ATOMS: atom_id res chain seq x y z
N MET A 1 -12.68 -31.58 12.40
CA MET A 1 -13.91 -30.77 12.25
C MET A 1 -13.64 -29.41 12.87
N GLY A 2 -13.20 -28.47 12.00
CA GLY A 2 -12.24 -27.43 12.36
C GLY A 2 -12.87 -26.16 12.95
N LYS A 3 -12.03 -25.35 13.58
CA LYS A 3 -12.30 -24.03 14.21
C LYS A 3 -12.99 -22.98 13.30
N HIS A 4 -13.34 -23.33 12.07
CA HIS A 4 -13.79 -22.45 11.00
C HIS A 4 -15.22 -21.88 11.19
N PRO A 5 -16.25 -22.67 11.58
CA PRO A 5 -17.63 -22.16 11.66
C PRO A 5 -17.83 -21.07 12.73
N ILE A 6 -17.10 -21.19 13.84
CA ILE A 6 -17.17 -20.23 14.95
C ILE A 6 -16.56 -18.89 14.50
N ILE A 7 -15.42 -18.90 13.82
CA ILE A 7 -14.77 -17.69 13.31
C ILE A 7 -15.70 -16.96 12.33
N HIS A 8 -16.32 -17.68 11.39
CA HIS A 8 -17.29 -17.08 10.44
C HIS A 8 -18.48 -16.46 11.15
N LYS A 9 -19.02 -17.13 12.18
CA LYS A 9 -20.13 -16.58 12.97
C LYS A 9 -19.72 -15.31 13.70
N VAL A 10 -18.54 -15.29 14.33
CA VAL A 10 -18.01 -14.12 15.04
C VAL A 10 -17.77 -12.95 14.07
N LEU A 11 -17.13 -13.20 12.93
CA LEU A 11 -16.89 -12.17 11.92
C LEU A 11 -18.20 -11.60 11.38
N LYS A 12 -19.19 -12.46 11.11
CA LYS A 12 -20.52 -12.01 10.69
C LYS A 12 -21.16 -11.11 11.74
N SER A 13 -21.18 -11.53 13.00
CA SER A 13 -21.71 -10.71 14.11
C SER A 13 -20.97 -9.37 14.24
N TYR A 14 -19.65 -9.36 14.08
CA TYR A 14 -18.83 -8.15 14.11
C TYR A 14 -19.23 -7.16 13.00
N PHE A 15 -19.32 -7.63 11.75
CA PHE A 15 -19.70 -6.76 10.64
C PHE A 15 -21.18 -6.34 10.68
N ASP A 16 -22.07 -7.20 11.17
CA ASP A 16 -23.48 -6.86 11.39
C ASP A 16 -23.61 -5.70 12.41
N GLU A 17 -22.84 -5.74 13.51
CA GLU A 17 -22.81 -4.68 14.53
C GLU A 17 -22.27 -3.36 13.99
N LEU A 18 -21.13 -3.40 13.27
CA LEU A 18 -20.57 -2.21 12.62
C LEU A 18 -21.57 -1.57 11.65
N SER A 19 -22.24 -2.39 10.84
CA SER A 19 -23.24 -1.94 9.87
C SER A 19 -24.44 -1.29 10.55
N ALA A 20 -25.01 -1.94 11.59
CA ALA A 20 -26.14 -1.42 12.35
C ALA A 20 -25.84 -0.05 12.98
N ASN A 21 -24.60 0.15 13.43
CA ASN A 21 -24.14 1.39 14.06
C ASN A 21 -23.57 2.42 13.06
N ARG A 22 -23.56 2.14 11.75
CA ARG A 22 -22.92 2.97 10.70
C ARG A 22 -21.45 3.27 10.98
N GLN A 23 -20.72 2.27 11.47
CA GLN A 23 -19.30 2.33 11.78
C GLN A 23 -18.47 1.61 10.71
N ILE A 24 -17.22 2.04 10.56
CA ILE A 24 -16.21 1.37 9.73
C ILE A 24 -14.93 1.25 10.54
N ASP A 25 -14.22 0.15 10.38
CA ASP A 25 -12.88 -0.04 10.95
C ASP A 25 -11.80 0.33 9.93
N PHE A 26 -10.53 0.20 10.33
CA PHE A 26 -9.40 0.59 9.48
C PHE A 26 -9.27 -0.23 8.19
N GLU A 27 -9.60 -1.52 8.20
CA GLU A 27 -9.54 -2.36 7.01
C GLU A 27 -10.73 -2.06 6.06
N LEU A 28 -11.90 -1.75 6.64
CA LEU A 28 -13.07 -1.31 5.88
C LEU A 28 -12.83 0.02 5.17
N ILE A 29 -12.07 0.96 5.74
CA ILE A 29 -11.69 2.20 5.03
C ILE A 29 -11.00 1.87 3.70
N LEU A 30 -10.00 0.99 3.73
CA LEU A 30 -9.28 0.57 2.52
C LEU A 30 -10.20 -0.19 1.56
N TRP A 31 -11.01 -1.10 2.09
CA TRP A 31 -11.95 -1.89 1.29
C TRP A 31 -13.00 -1.03 0.57
N TYR A 32 -13.60 -0.07 1.28
CA TYR A 32 -14.57 0.85 0.68
C TYR A 32 -13.91 1.78 -0.33
N ALA A 33 -12.73 2.33 -0.04
CA ALA A 33 -12.00 3.17 -1.00
C ALA A 33 -11.71 2.41 -2.31
N TYR A 34 -11.20 1.18 -2.19
CA TYR A 34 -10.96 0.30 -3.33
C TYR A 34 -12.27 -0.04 -4.08
N SER A 35 -13.30 -0.48 -3.37
CA SER A 35 -14.58 -0.88 -3.96
C SER A 35 -15.27 0.28 -4.69
N LEU A 36 -15.25 1.47 -4.10
CA LEU A 36 -15.82 2.67 -4.73
C LEU A 36 -15.15 3.00 -6.06
N MET A 37 -13.81 2.95 -6.13
CA MET A 37 -13.10 3.21 -7.40
C MET A 37 -13.29 2.09 -8.41
N ARG A 38 -13.34 0.83 -7.97
CA ARG A 38 -13.62 -0.32 -8.83
C ARG A 38 -15.01 -0.23 -9.45
N ASP A 39 -16.02 0.10 -8.64
CA ASP A 39 -17.42 0.10 -9.06
C ASP A 39 -17.82 1.41 -9.76
N ARG A 40 -17.06 2.50 -9.53
CA ARG A 40 -17.30 3.83 -10.11
C ARG A 40 -15.98 4.45 -10.58
N SER A 41 -15.62 4.17 -11.83
CA SER A 41 -14.37 4.63 -12.44
C SER A 41 -14.20 6.17 -12.43
N GLN A 42 -15.29 6.93 -12.37
CA GLN A 42 -15.26 8.40 -12.28
C GLN A 42 -14.56 8.89 -11.00
N ILE A 43 -14.59 8.10 -9.92
CA ILE A 43 -13.92 8.46 -8.66
C ILE A 43 -12.40 8.48 -8.88
N ALA A 44 -11.84 7.43 -9.47
CA ALA A 44 -10.41 7.40 -9.79
C ALA A 44 -10.01 8.53 -10.75
N MET A 45 -10.85 8.85 -11.74
CA MET A 45 -10.62 9.97 -12.66
C MET A 45 -10.71 11.35 -11.98
N LEU A 46 -11.60 11.51 -11.00
CA LEU A 46 -11.65 12.73 -10.22
C LEU A 46 -10.39 12.88 -9.36
N LEU A 47 -10.00 11.81 -8.66
CA LEU A 47 -8.82 11.81 -7.81
C LEU A 47 -7.54 12.04 -8.61
N SER A 48 -7.44 11.53 -9.85
CA SER A 48 -6.28 11.78 -10.70
C SER A 48 -6.16 13.24 -11.16
N ARG A 49 -7.28 13.97 -11.24
CA ARG A 49 -7.29 15.41 -11.51
C ARG A 49 -6.97 16.24 -10.28
N VAL A 50 -7.33 15.75 -9.09
CA VAL A 50 -7.00 16.40 -7.81
C VAL A 50 -5.52 16.21 -7.47
N PHE A 51 -5.02 14.98 -7.61
CA PHE A 51 -3.64 14.63 -7.32
C PHE A 51 -2.83 14.59 -8.61
N SER A 52 -2.11 15.67 -8.90
CA SER A 52 -1.11 15.67 -9.96
C SER A 52 0.13 14.85 -9.58
N HIS A 53 0.41 14.70 -8.28
CA HIS A 53 1.53 13.95 -7.75
C HIS A 53 1.09 13.15 -6.52
N ILE A 54 1.51 11.89 -6.45
CA ILE A 54 1.33 11.00 -5.30
C ILE A 54 2.71 10.67 -4.76
N LEU A 55 2.92 10.84 -3.46
CA LEU A 55 4.16 10.49 -2.77
C LEU A 55 3.85 9.37 -1.79
N VAL A 56 4.48 8.22 -1.97
CA VAL A 56 4.33 7.06 -1.10
C VAL A 56 5.65 6.85 -0.37
N ASP A 57 5.61 6.96 0.95
CA ASP A 57 6.72 6.62 1.83
C ASP A 57 6.52 5.21 2.40
N GLU A 58 7.58 4.61 2.93
CA GLU A 58 7.58 3.26 3.51
C GLU A 58 6.92 2.21 2.60
N TYR A 59 7.32 2.20 1.32
CA TYR A 59 6.76 1.31 0.30
C TYR A 59 6.81 -0.17 0.70
N GLN A 60 7.84 -0.57 1.46
CA GLN A 60 8.02 -1.93 1.93
C GLN A 60 6.93 -2.39 2.92
N ASP A 61 6.23 -1.45 3.56
CA ASP A 61 5.18 -1.72 4.56
C ASP A 61 3.75 -1.58 3.98
N THR A 62 3.64 -1.39 2.67
CA THR A 62 2.36 -1.17 1.99
C THR A 62 1.67 -2.49 1.62
N LYS A 63 0.34 -2.56 1.83
CA LYS A 63 -0.50 -3.73 1.52
C LYS A 63 -0.98 -3.74 0.07
N GLN A 64 -1.32 -4.92 -0.46
CA GLN A 64 -1.88 -5.11 -1.80
C GLN A 64 -3.05 -4.17 -2.14
N ILE A 65 -3.98 -3.99 -1.20
CA ILE A 65 -5.15 -3.13 -1.42
C ILE A 65 -4.77 -1.65 -1.56
N GLN A 66 -3.73 -1.19 -0.87
CA GLN A 66 -3.22 0.17 -0.98
C GLN A 66 -2.56 0.39 -2.34
N TYR A 67 -1.77 -0.59 -2.84
CA TYR A 67 -1.24 -0.53 -4.20
C TYR A 67 -2.37 -0.44 -5.23
N ASN A 68 -3.41 -1.27 -5.12
CA ASN A 68 -4.56 -1.23 -6.02
C ASN A 68 -5.28 0.13 -6.01
N ILE A 69 -5.41 0.77 -4.86
CA ILE A 69 -5.98 2.11 -4.73
C ILE A 69 -5.14 3.13 -5.50
N VAL A 70 -3.83 3.16 -5.24
CA VAL A 70 -2.91 4.13 -5.87
C VAL A 70 -2.82 3.90 -7.38
N THR A 71 -2.69 2.65 -7.83
CA THR A 71 -2.60 2.33 -9.26
C THR A 71 -3.90 2.64 -10.01
N SER A 72 -5.06 2.51 -9.37
CA SER A 72 -6.34 2.93 -9.97
C SER A 72 -6.35 4.42 -10.30
N ILE A 73 -5.83 5.26 -9.40
CA ILE A 73 -5.72 6.71 -9.61
C ILE A 73 -4.71 7.02 -10.72
N LEU A 74 -3.54 6.39 -10.68
CA LEU A 74 -2.48 6.60 -11.69
C LEU A 74 -2.96 6.26 -13.10
N ARG A 75 -3.61 5.11 -13.27
CA ARG A 75 -4.16 4.66 -14.55
C ARG A 75 -5.23 5.61 -15.07
N ALA A 76 -6.10 6.08 -14.19
CA ALA A 76 -7.15 7.04 -14.57
C ALA A 76 -6.58 8.43 -14.93
N GLY A 77 -5.39 8.78 -14.46
CA GLY A 77 -4.69 10.02 -14.79
C GLY A 77 -4.04 10.05 -16.17
N ASN A 78 -3.95 8.91 -16.87
CA ASN A 78 -3.37 8.79 -18.21
C ASN A 78 -2.02 9.54 -18.36
N GLY A 79 -1.14 9.36 -17.36
CA GLY A 79 0.18 9.99 -17.33
C GLY A 79 0.22 11.44 -16.81
N GLN A 80 -0.90 12.07 -16.51
CA GLN A 80 -0.96 13.40 -15.89
C GLN A 80 -0.67 13.35 -14.39
N THR A 81 -1.05 12.27 -13.72
CA THR A 81 -0.66 11.99 -12.34
C THR A 81 0.71 11.31 -12.31
N LYS A 82 1.65 11.87 -11.56
CA LYS A 82 2.98 11.31 -11.32
C LYS A 82 3.05 10.66 -9.95
N ILE A 83 4.00 9.74 -9.78
CA ILE A 83 4.25 9.10 -8.49
C ILE A 83 5.74 9.14 -8.14
N LEU A 84 6.02 9.37 -6.87
CA LEU A 84 7.30 9.09 -6.23
C LEU A 84 7.05 8.07 -5.13
N ILE A 85 7.86 7.01 -5.11
CA ILE A 85 7.81 5.96 -4.12
C ILE A 85 9.17 5.89 -3.44
N VAL A 86 9.16 5.84 -2.11
CA VAL A 86 10.35 5.71 -1.26
C VAL A 86 10.16 4.49 -0.37
N GLY A 87 11.23 3.71 -0.20
CA GLY A 87 11.23 2.57 0.71
C GLY A 87 12.63 1.99 0.86
N ASP A 88 12.82 1.20 1.92
CA ASP A 88 14.05 0.48 2.21
C ASP A 88 13.74 -1.02 2.37
N PRO A 89 14.11 -1.87 1.39
CA PRO A 89 13.88 -3.31 1.46
C PRO A 89 14.51 -3.98 2.69
N ASN A 90 15.62 -3.44 3.22
CA ASN A 90 16.28 -3.98 4.41
C ASN A 90 15.52 -3.67 5.71
N GLN A 91 14.56 -2.76 5.65
CA GLN A 91 13.67 -2.41 6.77
C GLN A 91 12.30 -3.09 6.69
N ALA A 92 12.12 -4.04 5.76
CA ALA A 92 10.89 -4.83 5.65
C ALA A 92 10.76 -5.84 6.80
N ILE A 93 10.54 -5.34 8.02
CA ILE A 93 10.38 -6.14 9.25
C ILE A 93 8.97 -6.75 9.40
N TYR A 94 8.05 -6.40 8.51
CA TYR A 94 6.62 -6.76 8.57
C TYR A 94 6.21 -8.06 7.87
N GLY A 95 7.17 -8.89 7.43
CA GLY A 95 6.87 -10.17 6.77
C GLY A 95 5.97 -11.12 7.59
N SER A 96 5.95 -10.98 8.92
CA SER A 96 5.10 -11.78 9.84
C SER A 96 3.62 -11.35 9.90
N LEU A 97 3.26 -10.16 9.40
CA LEU A 97 1.86 -9.69 9.31
C LEU A 97 1.24 -9.92 7.92
N GLY A 98 1.89 -10.72 7.07
CA GLY A 98 1.34 -11.13 5.76
C GLY A 98 1.50 -10.10 4.65
N GLY A 99 2.26 -9.02 4.87
CA GLY A 99 2.66 -8.08 3.83
C GLY A 99 4.05 -8.42 3.31
N TYR A 100 4.13 -9.08 2.15
CA TYR A 100 5.33 -8.94 1.32
C TYR A 100 5.13 -7.69 0.47
N ALA A 101 6.09 -6.77 0.53
CA ALA A 101 6.10 -5.60 -0.35
C ALA A 101 5.96 -6.06 -1.80
N MET A 102 5.06 -5.41 -2.56
CA MET A 102 4.91 -5.73 -3.97
C MET A 102 6.23 -5.43 -4.69
N PRO A 103 6.79 -6.35 -5.48
CA PRO A 103 7.96 -6.06 -6.29
C PRO A 103 7.72 -4.85 -7.19
N VAL A 104 8.73 -3.98 -7.37
CA VAL A 104 8.57 -2.75 -8.16
C VAL A 104 8.14 -3.06 -9.60
N ASP A 105 8.59 -4.16 -10.19
CA ASP A 105 8.18 -4.60 -11.53
C ASP A 105 6.71 -5.00 -11.62
N GLU A 106 6.17 -5.62 -10.56
CA GLU A 106 4.75 -5.91 -10.47
C GLU A 106 3.95 -4.60 -10.35
N PHE A 107 4.42 -3.66 -9.52
CA PHE A 107 3.78 -2.35 -9.40
C PHE A 107 3.80 -1.58 -10.72
N ARG A 108 4.93 -1.56 -11.44
CA ARG A 108 5.06 -0.95 -12.77
C ARG A 108 4.01 -1.50 -13.73
N THR A 109 3.88 -2.82 -13.76
CA THR A 109 2.92 -3.54 -14.61
C THR A 109 1.49 -3.21 -14.22
N LEU A 110 1.18 -3.25 -12.92
CA LEU A 110 -0.15 -2.96 -12.38
C LEU A 110 -0.58 -1.51 -12.64
N ALA A 111 0.34 -0.56 -12.48
CA ALA A 111 0.10 0.86 -12.70
C ALA A 111 0.13 1.26 -14.19
N GLY A 112 0.77 0.46 -15.05
CA GLY A 112 0.95 0.79 -16.47
C GLY A 112 1.85 2.00 -16.69
N ILE A 113 2.86 2.19 -15.84
CA ILE A 113 3.79 3.33 -15.91
C ILE A 113 5.25 2.87 -15.89
N SER A 114 6.13 3.69 -16.46
CA SER A 114 7.58 3.56 -16.25
C SER A 114 7.97 4.14 -14.89
N ILE A 115 8.81 3.45 -14.14
CA ILE A 115 9.40 3.96 -12.88
C ILE A 115 10.91 4.04 -13.04
N LYS A 116 11.45 5.24 -12.86
CA LYS A 116 12.89 5.47 -12.77
C LYS A 116 13.37 5.14 -11.35
N GLU A 117 14.29 4.21 -11.22
CA GLU A 117 14.93 3.90 -9.95
C GLU A 117 16.02 4.92 -9.62
N LEU A 118 16.07 5.30 -8.34
CA LEU A 118 17.08 6.17 -7.75
C LEU A 118 17.47 5.57 -6.40
N ALA A 119 18.74 5.70 -6.02
CA ALA A 119 19.25 5.20 -4.75
C ALA A 119 19.92 6.32 -3.96
N LEU A 120 19.69 6.35 -2.65
CA LEU A 120 20.39 7.21 -1.69
C LEU A 120 21.37 6.34 -0.91
N SER A 121 22.67 6.48 -1.17
CA SER A 121 23.72 5.65 -0.55
C SER A 121 24.38 6.29 0.68
N LEU A 122 24.12 7.57 0.93
CA LEU A 122 24.73 8.31 2.03
C LEU A 122 23.82 8.28 3.26
N ASN A 123 24.39 7.89 4.39
CA ASN A 123 23.73 7.94 5.68
C ASN A 123 24.11 9.24 6.40
N TYR A 124 23.10 10.04 6.74
CA TYR A 124 23.28 11.32 7.45
C TYR A 124 22.83 11.26 8.91
N ARG A 125 22.33 10.10 9.38
CA ARG A 125 21.75 9.93 10.72
C ARG A 125 22.76 9.38 11.73
N SER A 126 23.62 8.48 11.29
CA SER A 126 24.47 7.66 12.15
C SER A 126 25.94 7.86 11.83
N SER A 127 26.80 7.70 12.84
CA SER A 127 28.26 7.76 12.63
C SER A 127 28.75 6.54 11.86
N GLU A 128 29.91 6.67 11.22
CA GLU A 128 30.56 5.58 10.48
C GLU A 128 30.73 4.32 11.32
N ARG A 129 30.97 4.44 12.64
CA ARG A 129 31.11 3.30 13.55
C ARG A 129 29.83 2.47 13.67
N ILE A 130 28.66 3.12 13.63
CA ILE A 130 27.36 2.42 13.68
C ILE A 130 27.08 1.78 12.31
N ILE A 131 27.33 2.53 11.23
CA ILE A 131 27.10 2.06 9.86
C ILE A 131 27.96 0.82 9.57
N SER A 132 29.25 0.87 9.89
CA SER A 132 30.19 -0.23 9.65
C SER A 132 29.82 -1.48 10.45
N TYR A 133 29.33 -1.32 11.69
CA TYR A 133 28.85 -2.43 12.49
C TYR A 133 27.69 -3.17 11.81
N PHE A 134 26.66 -2.44 11.36
CA PHE A 134 25.49 -3.04 10.70
C PHE A 134 25.78 -3.58 9.30
N SER A 135 26.75 -2.99 8.59
CA SER A 135 27.17 -3.46 7.26
C SER A 135 27.72 -4.89 7.28
N ASN A 136 28.20 -5.39 8.43
CA ASN A 136 28.69 -6.77 8.58
C ASN A 136 27.58 -7.81 8.75
N TYR A 137 26.33 -7.38 8.94
CA TYR A 137 25.16 -8.25 9.13
C TYR A 137 24.19 -8.23 7.95
N SER A 138 24.52 -7.48 6.90
CA SER A 138 23.73 -7.36 5.66
C SER A 138 24.18 -8.35 4.60
#